data_AF-A0A7C6NUM6-F1
#
_entry.id   AF-A0A7C6NUM6-F1
#
_cell.length_a   1.000
_cell.length_b   1.000
_cell.length_c   1.000
_cell.angle_alpha   90.00
_cell.angle_beta   90.00
_cell.angle_gamma   90.00
#
_symmetry.space_group_name_H-M   'P 1'
#
loop_
_entity.id
_entity.type
_entity.pdbx_description
1 polymer ?
#
loop_
_entity_poly.entity_id
_entity_poly.type
_entity_poly.pdbx_seq_one_letter_code
_entity_poly.pdbx_strand_id
1 'polypeptide(L)'
;MNLIETIKDAGIVGAGGAGFPTHIKLNTKAEYFIVNAAECEPLIETDKYLCRAFADELVKGVMLVAEHLEAKKSVIALKGKYKDEIAALKAAIEKNSAAIEIFEMRTFYPAGDEQIMVQQVTGRCVPERGIPIDVGAVVDNVGTVIGIYNAVTKGEKTTEKYLSVVGEVKEPVMLKVPIGTSIRECIKAASPTVSEYAIILGGPMMGRVVAEDKLIDQQFVTKTTGNIIVLPKDHYLIKRSEVSISRIKHQTRSACIQCRMCTDLCPRFQIGHRIKPHLVMRNVWREDKIETQEEFEKSFGDAINCCDCGICEMFSCPMGLSPRRANQYMKGKLRERGITVERNLNPQVRSSVDLSKVPTDRLIARLNLGKYNGLHAHVCIGLKPDEVFLPFSQHIGKPAIAVKAAGDRVSAGDLVARADDTGLSTNIHASVNGTVSEVTPAGIRIRVS
;
A
#
# COMPACT_ATOMS: atom_id res chain seq x y z
N MET A 1 20.40 11.64 18.73
CA MET A 1 20.20 11.27 17.32
C MET A 1 19.37 12.35 16.68
N ASN A 2 19.68 12.74 15.44
CA ASN A 2 18.77 13.59 14.67
C ASN A 2 17.50 12.80 14.27
N LEU A 3 16.51 13.48 13.68
CA LEU A 3 15.25 12.82 13.30
C LEU A 3 15.47 11.63 12.35
N ILE A 4 16.31 11.79 11.33
CA ILE A 4 16.58 10.76 10.31
C ILE A 4 17.27 9.54 10.90
N GLU A 5 18.25 9.74 11.77
CA GLU A 5 18.92 8.67 12.51
C GLU A 5 17.93 7.91 13.38
N THR A 6 17.05 8.62 14.08
CA THR A 6 16.00 8.00 14.93
C THR A 6 15.05 7.15 14.09
N ILE A 7 14.64 7.64 12.91
CA ILE A 7 13.77 6.90 11.98
C ILE A 7 14.47 5.68 11.39
N LYS A 8 15.76 5.80 11.01
CA LYS A 8 16.56 4.67 10.50
C LYS A 8 16.71 3.60 11.58
N ASP A 9 17.10 4.02 12.78
CA ASP A 9 17.31 3.15 13.93
C ASP A 9 16.02 2.44 14.33
N ALA A 10 14.88 3.15 14.41
CA ALA A 10 13.57 2.56 14.69
C ALA A 10 13.02 1.62 13.59
N GLY A 11 13.69 1.56 12.43
CA GLY A 11 13.31 0.69 11.32
C GLY A 11 11.99 1.09 10.65
N ILE A 12 11.64 2.38 10.64
CA ILE A 12 10.36 2.86 10.13
C ILE A 12 10.34 2.82 8.60
N VAL A 13 9.21 2.35 8.06
CA VAL A 13 8.92 2.28 6.63
C VAL A 13 7.57 2.93 6.32
N GLY A 14 7.34 3.26 5.04
CA GLY A 14 6.03 3.67 4.53
C GLY A 14 5.00 2.56 4.74
N ALA A 15 4.09 2.77 5.69
CA ALA A 15 3.15 1.75 6.19
C ALA A 15 1.99 1.44 5.23
N GLY A 16 1.72 2.31 4.25
CA GLY A 16 0.58 2.20 3.33
C GLY A 16 0.88 1.55 1.97
N GLY A 17 2.04 0.90 1.78
CA GLY A 17 2.41 0.36 0.48
C GLY A 17 3.62 -0.56 0.52
N ALA A 18 4.54 -0.42 -0.44
CA ALA A 18 5.71 -1.28 -0.62
C ALA A 18 6.78 -1.19 0.50
N GLY A 19 6.55 -0.40 1.56
CA GLY A 19 7.50 -0.24 2.66
C GLY A 19 8.75 0.53 2.25
N PHE A 20 8.61 1.68 1.61
CA PHE A 20 9.77 2.54 1.29
C PHE A 20 10.46 3.01 2.58
N PRO A 21 11.80 2.95 2.69
CA PRO A 21 12.51 3.42 3.88
C PRO A 21 12.23 4.90 4.18
N THR A 22 11.57 5.19 5.31
CA THR A 22 11.10 6.55 5.63
C THR A 22 12.27 7.51 5.86
N HIS A 23 13.36 7.04 6.44
CA HIS A 23 14.57 7.85 6.67
C HIS A 23 15.19 8.35 5.35
N ILE A 24 15.04 7.61 4.25
CA ILE A 24 15.48 8.05 2.91
C ILE A 24 14.50 9.07 2.35
N LYS A 25 13.19 8.80 2.50
CA LYS A 25 12.13 9.69 2.01
C LYS A 25 12.17 11.08 2.64
N LEU A 26 12.46 11.14 3.94
CA LEU A 26 12.52 12.38 4.71
C LEU A 26 13.89 13.04 4.71
N ASN A 27 14.91 12.44 4.08
CA ASN A 27 16.23 13.06 3.94
C ASN A 27 16.24 14.12 2.82
N THR A 28 15.37 15.12 2.96
CA THR A 28 15.15 16.19 1.97
C THR A 28 14.48 17.40 2.64
N LYS A 29 14.21 18.45 1.85
CA LYS A 29 13.38 19.59 2.22
C LYS A 29 12.23 19.68 1.23
N ALA A 30 11.03 20.03 1.69
CA ALA A 30 9.84 20.03 0.85
C ALA A 30 8.95 21.23 1.15
N GLU A 31 8.29 21.78 0.14
CA GLU A 31 7.32 22.87 0.33
C GLU A 31 6.03 22.35 0.99
N TYR A 32 5.58 21.16 0.59
CA TYR A 32 4.39 20.50 1.09
C TYR A 32 4.75 19.23 1.85
N PHE A 33 4.22 19.08 3.05
CA PHE A 33 4.12 17.80 3.73
C PHE A 33 2.65 17.36 3.79
N ILE A 34 2.35 16.19 3.21
CA ILE A 34 0.99 15.68 3.05
C ILE A 34 0.88 14.35 3.79
N VAL A 35 -0.04 14.26 4.73
CA VAL A 35 -0.42 12.98 5.34
C VAL A 35 -1.55 12.36 4.53
N ASN A 36 -1.31 11.17 4.00
CA ASN A 36 -2.32 10.37 3.32
C ASN A 36 -3.16 9.60 4.34
N ALA A 37 -4.33 10.15 4.67
CA ALA A 37 -5.37 9.56 5.50
C ALA A 37 -6.63 9.20 4.66
N ALA A 38 -6.49 9.12 3.33
CA ALA A 38 -7.61 8.93 2.43
C ALA A 38 -8.13 7.48 2.41
N GLU A 39 -7.30 6.49 2.76
CA GLU A 39 -7.61 5.06 2.82
C GLU A 39 -8.51 4.62 1.65
N CYS A 40 -7.91 4.45 0.47
CA CYS A 40 -8.68 4.33 -0.77
C CYS A 40 -9.15 2.91 -1.09
N GLU A 41 -8.44 1.89 -0.61
CA GLU A 41 -8.79 0.49 -0.82
C GLU A 41 -10.13 0.16 -0.12
N PRO A 42 -11.09 -0.47 -0.82
CA PRO A 42 -12.36 -0.84 -0.23
C PRO A 42 -12.20 -1.78 0.98
N LEU A 43 -13.09 -1.64 1.96
CA LEU A 43 -13.15 -2.40 3.22
C LEU A 43 -11.99 -2.16 4.21
N ILE A 44 -10.98 -1.35 3.87
CA ILE A 44 -9.90 -1.01 4.81
C ILE A 44 -10.28 0.21 5.65
N GLU A 45 -10.02 0.12 6.96
CA GLU A 45 -10.31 1.20 7.92
C GLU A 45 -9.18 1.45 8.92
N THR A 46 -7.98 0.91 8.67
CA THR A 46 -6.86 1.00 9.60
C THR A 46 -6.42 2.45 9.81
N ASP A 47 -6.24 3.22 8.74
CA ASP A 47 -5.89 4.65 8.85
C ASP A 47 -6.99 5.45 9.53
N LYS A 48 -8.26 5.13 9.26
CA LYS A 48 -9.42 5.76 9.92
C LYS A 48 -9.38 5.53 11.44
N TYR A 49 -9.13 4.29 11.85
CA TYR A 49 -8.98 3.95 13.26
C TYR A 49 -7.83 4.74 13.89
N LEU A 50 -6.67 4.80 13.23
CA LEU A 50 -5.51 5.53 13.73
C LEU A 50 -5.78 7.05 13.86
N CYS A 51 -6.46 7.66 12.89
CA CYS A 51 -6.85 9.07 12.95
C CYS A 51 -7.75 9.39 14.14
N ARG A 52 -8.60 8.46 14.58
CA ARG A 52 -9.48 8.66 15.76
C ARG A 52 -8.76 8.35 17.07
N ALA A 53 -8.06 7.22 17.12
CA ALA A 53 -7.45 6.72 18.34
C ALA A 53 -6.16 7.47 18.74
N PHE A 54 -5.42 7.99 17.75
CA PHE A 54 -4.10 8.61 17.93
C PHE A 54 -4.01 9.98 17.25
N ALA A 55 -5.10 10.75 17.30
CA ALA A 55 -5.18 12.06 16.65
C ALA A 55 -4.10 13.03 17.16
N ASP A 56 -3.85 13.04 18.47
CA ASP A 56 -2.87 13.91 19.12
C ASP A 56 -1.44 13.55 18.72
N GLU A 57 -1.10 12.25 18.75
CA GLU A 57 0.19 11.72 18.32
C GLU A 57 0.42 11.96 16.82
N LEU A 58 -0.62 11.80 16.00
CA LEU A 58 -0.52 12.10 14.57
C LEU A 58 -0.21 13.58 14.33
N VAL A 59 -0.97 14.49 14.94
CA VAL A 59 -0.76 15.94 14.81
C VAL A 59 0.64 16.35 15.26
N LYS A 60 1.09 15.85 16.41
CA LYS A 60 2.46 16.12 16.90
C LYS A 60 3.53 15.53 15.99
N GLY A 61 3.31 14.32 15.46
CA GLY A 61 4.18 13.71 14.46
C GLY A 61 4.26 14.55 13.19
N VAL A 62 3.14 15.12 12.74
CA VAL A 62 3.11 16.04 11.59
C VAL A 62 3.95 17.28 11.86
N MET A 63 3.85 17.87 13.04
CA MET A 63 4.64 19.04 13.42
C MET A 63 6.15 18.73 13.38
N LEU A 64 6.57 17.60 13.95
CA LEU A 64 7.99 17.17 13.94
C LEU A 64 8.53 16.98 12.51
N VAL A 65 7.76 16.30 11.65
CA VAL A 65 8.19 16.04 10.27
C VAL A 65 8.17 17.32 9.44
N ALA A 66 7.16 18.17 9.61
CA ALA A 66 7.05 19.45 8.92
C ALA A 66 8.21 20.39 9.26
N GLU A 67 8.61 20.48 10.54
CA GLU A 67 9.77 21.24 10.98
C GLU A 67 11.05 20.74 10.32
N HIS A 68 11.28 19.41 10.36
CA HIS A 68 12.45 18.81 9.71
C HIS A 68 12.50 19.07 8.20
N LEU A 69 11.36 19.00 7.52
CA LEU A 69 11.25 19.26 6.08
C LEU A 69 11.31 20.75 5.72
N GLU A 70 11.25 21.66 6.70
CA GLU A 70 11.00 23.10 6.51
C GLU A 70 9.76 23.35 5.66
N ALA A 71 8.72 22.55 5.88
CA ALA A 71 7.49 22.58 5.11
C ALA A 71 6.74 23.89 5.32
N LYS A 72 6.42 24.56 4.22
CA LYS A 72 5.59 25.78 4.23
C LYS A 72 4.12 25.45 4.44
N LYS A 73 3.70 24.24 4.02
CA LYS A 73 2.32 23.76 4.14
C LYS A 73 2.29 22.32 4.62
N SER A 74 1.56 22.08 5.70
CA SER A 74 1.28 20.76 6.25
C SER A 74 -0.19 20.44 6.06
N VAL A 75 -0.50 19.31 5.42
CA VAL A 75 -1.86 18.95 5.03
C VAL A 75 -2.16 17.52 5.47
N ILE A 76 -3.30 17.28 6.11
CA ILE A 76 -3.84 15.93 6.30
C ILE A 76 -4.98 15.75 5.29
N ALA A 77 -4.78 14.87 4.31
CA ALA A 77 -5.75 14.61 3.25
C ALA A 77 -6.57 13.36 3.56
N LEU A 78 -7.89 13.53 3.69
CA LEU A 78 -8.85 12.46 3.95
C LEU A 78 -10.17 12.70 3.22
N LYS A 79 -11.01 11.68 3.08
CA LYS A 79 -12.30 11.82 2.38
C LYS A 79 -13.23 12.69 3.23
N GLY A 80 -13.93 13.64 2.61
CA GLY A 80 -14.86 14.53 3.32
C GLY A 80 -16.02 13.83 4.05
N LYS A 81 -16.30 12.54 3.73
CA LYS A 81 -17.29 11.74 4.45
C LYS A 81 -16.81 11.17 5.79
N TYR A 82 -15.51 11.26 6.10
CA TYR A 82 -14.89 10.74 7.32
C TYR A 82 -15.08 11.73 8.48
N LYS A 83 -16.34 11.96 8.86
CA LYS A 83 -16.71 13.05 9.77
C LYS A 83 -16.14 12.86 11.18
N ASP A 84 -16.11 11.63 11.69
CA ASP A 84 -15.57 11.34 13.01
C ASP A 84 -14.04 11.52 13.05
N GLU A 85 -13.35 11.08 12.00
CA GLU A 85 -11.90 11.27 11.85
C GLU A 85 -11.55 12.77 11.74
N ILE A 86 -12.30 13.51 10.90
CA ILE A 86 -12.10 14.96 10.74
C ILE A 86 -12.32 15.67 12.09
N ALA A 87 -13.36 15.31 12.83
CA ALA A 87 -13.64 15.91 14.14
C ALA A 87 -12.51 15.67 15.14
N ALA A 88 -12.03 14.42 15.25
CA ALA A 88 -10.92 14.05 16.13
C ALA A 88 -9.62 14.82 15.76
N LEU A 89 -9.32 14.90 14.46
CA LEU A 89 -8.14 15.61 13.97
C LEU A 89 -8.25 17.12 14.19
N LYS A 90 -9.41 17.74 13.96
CA LYS A 90 -9.62 19.17 14.23
C LYS A 90 -9.40 19.50 15.70
N ALA A 91 -9.97 18.69 16.60
CA ALA A 91 -9.77 18.86 18.04
C ALA A 91 -8.29 18.74 18.44
N ALA A 92 -7.55 17.78 17.86
CA ALA A 92 -6.12 17.62 18.10
C ALA A 92 -5.28 18.78 17.53
N ILE A 93 -5.63 19.29 16.34
CA ILE A 93 -4.97 20.45 15.71
C ILE A 93 -5.15 21.69 16.59
N GLU A 94 -6.38 21.96 17.03
CA GLU A 94 -6.71 23.11 17.90
C GLU A 94 -5.98 23.01 19.24
N LYS A 95 -6.02 21.84 19.89
CA LYS A 95 -5.33 21.58 21.16
C LYS A 95 -3.82 21.86 21.10
N ASN A 96 -3.19 21.57 19.96
CA ASN A 96 -1.74 21.74 19.79
C ASN A 96 -1.36 23.06 19.08
N SER A 97 -2.33 23.93 18.77
CA SER A 97 -2.14 25.15 17.98
C SER A 97 -1.35 24.88 16.69
N ALA A 98 -1.61 23.74 16.05
CA ALA A 98 -0.80 23.26 14.94
C ALA A 98 -1.20 23.93 13.62
N ALA A 99 -0.22 24.43 12.85
CA ALA A 99 -0.44 24.98 11.51
C ALA A 99 -0.62 23.85 10.47
N ILE A 100 -1.74 23.13 10.56
CA ILE A 100 -2.06 21.98 9.71
C ILE A 100 -3.44 22.18 9.08
N GLU A 101 -3.53 22.01 7.76
CA GLU A 101 -4.77 22.06 7.00
C GLU A 101 -5.39 20.66 6.85
N ILE A 102 -6.71 20.56 6.99
CA ILE A 102 -7.45 19.35 6.59
C ILE A 102 -7.96 19.54 5.17
N PHE A 103 -7.54 18.67 4.26
CA PHE A 103 -8.02 18.66 2.89
C PHE A 103 -9.07 17.56 2.69
N GLU A 104 -10.34 17.98 2.56
CA GLU A 104 -11.49 17.08 2.37
C GLU A 104 -11.62 16.63 0.91
N MET A 105 -11.05 15.46 0.58
CA MET A 105 -11.13 14.87 -0.74
C MET A 105 -12.54 14.37 -1.07
N ARG A 106 -12.90 14.38 -2.36
CA ARG A 106 -14.09 13.66 -2.85
C ARG A 106 -13.92 12.14 -2.63
N THR A 107 -15.03 11.43 -2.46
CA THR A 107 -15.02 9.97 -2.28
C THR A 107 -14.94 9.27 -3.63
N PHE A 108 -13.75 8.83 -4.02
CA PHE A 108 -13.52 8.02 -5.22
C PHE A 108 -12.30 7.11 -5.06
N TYR A 109 -12.16 6.13 -5.95
CA TYR A 109 -10.96 5.30 -6.05
C TYR A 109 -10.16 5.64 -7.33
N PRO A 110 -8.81 5.68 -7.28
CA PRO A 110 -7.95 5.72 -6.09
C PRO A 110 -7.69 7.18 -5.66
N ALA A 111 -8.48 7.72 -4.73
CA ALA A 111 -8.16 9.03 -4.13
C ALA A 111 -6.82 9.04 -3.38
N GLY A 112 -6.42 7.90 -2.82
CA GLY A 112 -5.21 7.73 -2.01
C GLY A 112 -3.95 7.39 -2.81
N ASP A 113 -4.01 7.32 -4.14
CA ASP A 113 -2.80 7.22 -4.96
C ASP A 113 -1.93 8.47 -4.75
N GLU A 114 -0.65 8.27 -4.45
CA GLU A 114 0.27 9.33 -4.03
C GLU A 114 0.32 10.49 -5.05
N GLN A 115 0.30 10.19 -6.35
CA GLN A 115 0.37 11.24 -7.37
C GLN A 115 -0.97 11.93 -7.61
N ILE A 116 -2.09 11.21 -7.45
CA ILE A 116 -3.43 11.81 -7.45
C ILE A 116 -3.60 12.74 -6.25
N MET A 117 -3.11 12.33 -5.09
CA MET A 117 -3.16 13.15 -3.87
C MET A 117 -2.32 14.42 -4.01
N VAL A 118 -1.07 14.31 -4.47
CA VAL A 118 -0.23 15.49 -4.74
C VAL A 118 -0.91 16.43 -5.73
N GLN A 119 -1.48 15.90 -6.82
CA GLN A 119 -2.20 16.72 -7.80
C GLN A 119 -3.41 17.43 -7.20
N GLN A 120 -4.19 16.78 -6.35
CA GLN A 120 -5.37 17.42 -5.74
C GLN A 120 -5.02 18.47 -4.68
N VAL A 121 -4.00 18.21 -3.87
CA VAL A 121 -3.60 19.13 -2.79
C VAL A 121 -2.81 20.32 -3.33
N THR A 122 -1.88 20.09 -4.27
CA THR A 122 -0.92 21.11 -4.73
C THR A 122 -1.28 21.72 -6.08
N GLY A 123 -2.14 21.07 -6.86
CA GLY A 123 -2.38 21.38 -8.27
C GLY A 123 -1.27 20.91 -9.23
N ARG A 124 -0.14 20.40 -8.72
CA ARG A 124 1.04 20.01 -9.51
C ARG A 124 0.97 18.54 -9.90
N CYS A 125 1.38 18.22 -11.13
CA CYS A 125 1.50 16.83 -11.56
C CYS A 125 2.95 16.35 -11.44
N VAL A 126 3.14 15.23 -10.75
CA VAL A 126 4.44 14.58 -10.65
C VAL A 126 4.86 14.08 -12.04
N PRO A 127 6.11 14.32 -12.49
CA PRO A 127 6.65 13.77 -13.74
C PRO A 127 6.44 12.26 -13.85
N GLU A 128 6.37 11.75 -15.09
CA GLU A 128 6.31 10.30 -15.31
C GLU A 128 7.49 9.59 -14.63
N ARG A 129 7.22 8.52 -13.89
CA ARG A 129 8.22 7.77 -13.09
C ARG A 129 9.01 8.63 -12.09
N GLY A 130 8.54 9.84 -11.82
CA GLY A 130 9.04 10.70 -10.75
C GLY A 130 8.39 10.38 -9.41
N ILE A 131 8.84 11.11 -8.39
CA ILE A 131 8.38 11.02 -7.00
C ILE A 131 7.86 12.37 -6.53
N PRO A 132 7.02 12.44 -5.48
CA PRO A 132 6.41 13.70 -5.02
C PRO A 132 7.39 14.86 -4.80
N ILE A 133 8.63 14.56 -4.39
CA ILE A 133 9.64 15.58 -4.13
C ILE A 133 10.06 16.33 -5.40
N ASP A 134 9.89 15.73 -6.59
CA ASP A 134 10.14 16.38 -7.89
C ASP A 134 9.23 17.60 -8.12
N VAL A 135 8.13 17.73 -7.35
CA VAL A 135 7.22 18.89 -7.36
C VAL A 135 7.12 19.57 -5.99
N GLY A 136 8.11 19.33 -5.12
CA GLY A 136 8.22 19.96 -3.80
C GLY A 136 7.28 19.39 -2.74
N ALA A 137 6.83 18.14 -2.87
CA ALA A 137 5.94 17.50 -1.91
C ALA A 137 6.56 16.23 -1.29
N VAL A 138 6.22 15.95 -0.04
CA VAL A 138 6.44 14.64 0.60
C VAL A 138 5.09 14.15 1.09
N VAL A 139 4.79 12.86 0.85
CA VAL A 139 3.53 12.24 1.27
C VAL A 139 3.81 11.09 2.22
N ASP A 140 3.25 11.04 3.42
CA ASP A 140 3.40 9.88 4.30
C ASP A 140 2.06 9.35 4.81
N ASN A 141 2.00 8.04 5.04
CA ASN A 141 0.81 7.40 5.60
C ASN A 141 0.69 7.72 7.11
N VAL A 142 -0.55 7.74 7.62
CA VAL A 142 -0.89 7.99 9.02
C VAL A 142 -0.03 7.14 9.98
N GLY A 143 0.05 5.82 9.74
CA GLY A 143 0.80 4.91 10.61
C GLY A 143 2.31 5.19 10.63
N THR A 144 2.87 5.68 9.52
CA THR A 144 4.28 6.08 9.45
C THR A 144 4.54 7.30 10.33
N VAL A 145 3.69 8.33 10.25
CA VAL A 145 3.85 9.58 11.03
C VAL A 145 3.71 9.33 12.53
N ILE A 146 2.74 8.50 12.94
CA ILE A 146 2.59 8.09 14.35
C ILE A 146 3.83 7.31 14.82
N GLY A 147 4.35 6.41 13.97
CA GLY A 147 5.58 5.67 14.27
C GLY A 147 6.78 6.59 14.49
N ILE A 148 6.92 7.66 13.69
CA ILE A 148 7.97 8.68 13.86
C ILE A 148 7.82 9.37 15.22
N TYR A 149 6.62 9.83 15.56
CA TYR A 149 6.36 10.50 16.84
C TYR A 149 6.74 9.61 18.02
N ASN A 150 6.31 8.35 18.02
CA ASN A 150 6.60 7.40 19.08
C ASN A 150 8.10 7.08 19.17
N ALA A 151 8.79 6.92 18.03
CA ALA A 151 10.23 6.68 18.03
C ALA A 151 11.01 7.87 18.63
N VAL A 152 10.61 9.10 18.30
CA VAL A 152 11.27 10.32 18.82
C VAL A 152 10.99 10.53 20.30
N THR A 153 9.75 10.34 20.74
CA THR A 153 9.34 10.71 22.11
C THR A 153 9.52 9.60 23.13
N LYS A 154 9.43 8.33 22.70
CA LYS A 154 9.44 7.16 23.58
C LYS A 154 10.59 6.20 23.27
N GLY A 155 11.34 6.43 22.20
CA GLY A 155 12.39 5.50 21.74
C GLY A 155 11.85 4.21 21.14
N GLU A 156 10.54 4.14 20.85
CA GLU A 156 9.87 2.94 20.35
C GLU A 156 10.43 2.52 18.98
N LYS A 157 10.59 1.21 18.80
CA LYS A 157 10.95 0.60 17.50
C LYS A 157 9.69 0.12 16.80
N THR A 158 9.78 -0.12 15.48
CA THR A 158 8.67 -0.69 14.71
C THR A 158 8.54 -2.18 15.02
N THR A 159 7.80 -2.53 16.08
CA THR A 159 7.62 -3.90 16.60
C THR A 159 6.19 -4.40 16.52
N GLU A 160 5.21 -3.50 16.46
CA GLU A 160 3.79 -3.84 16.41
C GLU A 160 3.11 -3.25 15.16
N LYS A 161 1.97 -3.82 14.78
CA LYS A 161 1.16 -3.35 13.67
C LYS A 161 -0.32 -3.37 14.01
N TYR A 162 -1.02 -2.33 13.58
CA TYR A 162 -2.48 -2.32 13.49
C TYR A 162 -2.90 -2.87 12.13
N LEU A 163 -3.82 -3.83 12.13
CA LEU A 163 -4.42 -4.37 10.91
C LEU A 163 -5.88 -4.74 11.13
N SER A 164 -6.67 -4.65 10.08
CA SER A 164 -8.05 -5.10 10.08
C SER A 164 -8.17 -6.53 9.54
N VAL A 165 -9.14 -7.30 10.04
CA VAL A 165 -9.57 -8.56 9.46
C VAL A 165 -11.05 -8.44 9.11
N VAL A 166 -11.38 -8.63 7.84
CA VAL A 166 -12.71 -8.39 7.26
C VAL A 166 -13.13 -9.54 6.33
N GLY A 167 -14.38 -9.54 5.87
CA GLY A 167 -14.90 -10.54 4.93
C GLY A 167 -15.76 -11.60 5.62
N GLU A 168 -15.54 -12.89 5.33
CA GLU A 168 -16.24 -14.02 5.96
C GLU A 168 -15.72 -14.29 7.38
N VAL A 169 -16.00 -13.34 8.27
CA VAL A 169 -15.71 -13.37 9.70
C VAL A 169 -16.97 -12.98 10.47
N LYS A 170 -17.05 -13.35 11.75
CA LYS A 170 -18.24 -13.06 12.58
C LYS A 170 -18.58 -11.57 12.58
N GLU A 171 -17.56 -10.75 12.76
CA GLU A 171 -17.60 -9.29 12.64
C GLU A 171 -16.20 -8.78 12.28
N PRO A 172 -16.07 -7.65 11.55
CA PRO A 172 -14.78 -7.03 11.35
C PRO A 172 -14.10 -6.70 12.67
N VAL A 173 -12.80 -6.98 12.75
CA VAL A 173 -12.00 -6.66 13.94
C VAL A 173 -10.78 -5.84 13.57
N MET A 174 -10.41 -4.91 14.43
CA MET A 174 -9.09 -4.29 14.41
C MET A 174 -8.19 -5.10 15.33
N LEU A 175 -6.97 -5.39 14.91
CA LEU A 175 -5.99 -6.11 15.70
C LEU A 175 -4.76 -5.22 15.91
N LYS A 176 -4.22 -5.24 17.13
CA LYS A 176 -2.87 -4.75 17.45
C LYS A 176 -2.01 -5.97 17.71
N VAL A 177 -1.03 -6.23 16.85
CA VAL A 177 -0.26 -7.48 16.88
C VAL A 177 1.24 -7.22 16.77
N PRO A 178 2.09 -8.03 17.41
CA PRO A 178 3.51 -8.06 17.13
C PRO A 178 3.77 -8.37 15.65
N ILE A 179 4.74 -7.69 15.04
CA ILE A 179 5.21 -8.04 13.70
C ILE A 179 5.76 -9.48 13.75
N GLY A 180 5.47 -10.25 12.71
CA GLY A 180 5.80 -11.66 12.62
C GLY A 180 4.77 -12.62 13.20
N THR A 181 3.68 -12.11 13.79
CA THR A 181 2.50 -12.91 14.15
C THR A 181 1.98 -13.66 12.91
N SER A 182 1.51 -14.89 13.09
CA SER A 182 0.95 -15.67 11.99
C SER A 182 -0.36 -15.04 11.47
N ILE A 183 -0.52 -15.00 10.14
CA ILE A 183 -1.77 -14.56 9.53
C ILE A 183 -2.94 -15.49 9.92
N ARG A 184 -2.68 -16.79 10.14
CA ARG A 184 -3.70 -17.74 10.64
C ARG A 184 -4.22 -17.33 12.02
N GLU A 185 -3.34 -16.91 12.92
CA GLU A 185 -3.74 -16.47 14.26
C GLU A 185 -4.60 -15.20 14.19
N CYS A 186 -4.23 -14.24 13.33
CA CYS A 186 -5.05 -13.06 13.08
C CYS A 186 -6.45 -13.42 12.55
N ILE A 187 -6.54 -14.36 11.61
CA ILE A 187 -7.84 -14.82 11.07
C ILE A 187 -8.65 -15.51 12.16
N LYS A 188 -8.02 -16.41 12.95
CA LYS A 188 -8.68 -17.11 14.05
C LYS A 188 -9.28 -16.13 15.07
N ALA A 189 -8.57 -15.05 15.40
CA ALA A 189 -9.05 -14.02 16.31
C ALA A 189 -10.32 -13.31 15.80
N ALA A 190 -10.52 -13.24 14.48
CA ALA A 190 -11.72 -12.69 13.86
C ALA A 190 -12.90 -13.68 13.78
N SER A 191 -12.72 -14.94 14.20
CA SER A 191 -13.73 -15.99 14.14
C SER A 191 -14.32 -16.17 12.73
N PRO A 192 -13.57 -16.82 11.80
CA PRO A 192 -14.02 -16.98 10.42
C PRO A 192 -15.35 -17.76 10.35
N THR A 193 -16.26 -17.35 9.47
CA THR A 193 -17.60 -17.95 9.30
C THR A 193 -17.62 -19.09 8.29
N VAL A 194 -16.51 -19.31 7.59
CA VAL A 194 -16.34 -20.36 6.58
C VAL A 194 -15.10 -21.21 6.91
N SER A 195 -15.18 -22.51 6.64
CA SER A 195 -14.08 -23.45 6.88
C SER A 195 -13.01 -23.42 5.79
N GLU A 196 -13.43 -23.24 4.53
CA GLU A 196 -12.53 -23.12 3.38
C GLU A 196 -12.53 -21.69 2.84
N TYR A 197 -11.39 -21.04 2.90
CA TYR A 197 -11.22 -19.66 2.46
C TYR A 197 -9.91 -19.45 1.72
N ALA A 198 -9.90 -18.40 0.92
CA ALA A 198 -8.70 -17.74 0.45
C ALA A 198 -8.60 -16.38 1.16
N ILE A 199 -7.42 -15.77 1.11
CA ILE A 199 -7.20 -14.45 1.70
C ILE A 199 -6.66 -13.45 0.69
N ILE A 200 -6.94 -12.18 0.93
CA ILE A 200 -6.27 -11.05 0.29
C ILE A 200 -5.51 -10.29 1.36
N LEU A 201 -4.18 -10.21 1.21
CA LEU A 201 -3.32 -9.39 2.04
C LEU A 201 -3.23 -7.98 1.45
N GLY A 202 -3.68 -6.98 2.19
CA GLY A 202 -3.88 -5.61 1.70
C GLY A 202 -5.33 -5.36 1.27
N GLY A 203 -5.53 -4.54 0.22
CA GLY A 203 -6.86 -4.20 -0.27
C GLY A 203 -7.35 -5.06 -1.44
N PRO A 204 -8.64 -5.04 -1.78
CA PRO A 204 -9.19 -5.90 -2.82
C PRO A 204 -8.74 -5.50 -4.23
N MET A 205 -8.20 -4.29 -4.43
CA MET A 205 -7.71 -3.85 -5.74
C MET A 205 -6.25 -4.23 -5.95
N MET A 206 -5.35 -3.80 -5.06
CA MET A 206 -3.89 -3.99 -5.22
C MET A 206 -3.29 -5.09 -4.33
N GLY A 207 -4.08 -5.68 -3.43
CA GLY A 207 -3.60 -6.70 -2.50
C GLY A 207 -3.24 -8.03 -3.15
N ARG A 208 -2.47 -8.84 -2.41
CA ARG A 208 -2.01 -10.15 -2.87
C ARG A 208 -2.99 -11.23 -2.43
N VAL A 209 -3.47 -12.01 -3.40
CA VAL A 209 -4.31 -13.19 -3.15
C VAL A 209 -3.44 -14.37 -2.75
N VAL A 210 -3.86 -15.09 -1.71
CA VAL A 210 -3.28 -16.37 -1.28
C VAL A 210 -4.44 -17.36 -1.08
N ALA A 211 -4.55 -18.34 -1.97
CA ALA A 211 -5.69 -19.28 -2.00
C ALA A 211 -5.37 -20.67 -1.44
N GLU A 212 -4.09 -21.05 -1.43
CA GLU A 212 -3.67 -22.36 -0.92
C GLU A 212 -3.41 -22.31 0.58
N ASP A 213 -4.03 -23.22 1.34
CA ASP A 213 -3.93 -23.31 2.80
C ASP A 213 -2.48 -23.36 3.30
N LYS A 214 -1.63 -24.18 2.67
CA LYS A 214 -0.20 -24.29 3.03
C LYS A 214 0.54 -22.97 2.84
N LEU A 215 0.15 -22.18 1.83
CA LEU A 215 0.74 -20.87 1.61
C LEU A 215 0.23 -19.86 2.64
N ILE A 216 -1.03 -19.95 3.07
CA ILE A 216 -1.59 -19.12 4.14
C ILE A 216 -0.81 -19.34 5.45
N ASP A 217 -0.47 -20.59 5.77
CA ASP A 217 0.31 -20.95 6.98
C ASP A 217 1.72 -20.33 6.98
N GLN A 218 2.25 -20.01 5.81
CA GLN A 218 3.56 -19.39 5.62
C GLN A 218 3.49 -17.86 5.55
N GLN A 219 2.33 -17.25 5.81
CA GLN A 219 2.18 -15.80 5.84
C GLN A 219 2.28 -15.26 7.26
N PHE A 220 3.02 -14.16 7.40
CA PHE A 220 3.25 -13.48 8.66
C PHE A 220 2.99 -11.99 8.50
N VAL A 221 2.58 -11.35 9.59
CA VAL A 221 2.40 -9.91 9.65
C VAL A 221 3.75 -9.22 9.44
N THR A 222 3.81 -8.30 8.49
CA THR A 222 4.97 -7.43 8.23
C THR A 222 4.65 -5.97 8.57
N LYS A 223 5.67 -5.10 8.54
CA LYS A 223 5.49 -3.64 8.70
C LYS A 223 4.44 -3.00 7.77
N THR A 224 4.20 -3.62 6.61
CA THR A 224 3.26 -3.14 5.58
C THR A 224 1.90 -3.84 5.60
N THR A 225 1.70 -4.82 6.49
CA THR A 225 0.44 -5.56 6.58
C THR A 225 -0.62 -4.71 7.28
N GLY A 226 -1.51 -4.08 6.52
CA GLY A 226 -2.57 -3.21 7.06
C GLY A 226 -3.97 -3.83 7.11
N ASN A 227 -4.22 -4.91 6.36
CA ASN A 227 -5.54 -5.52 6.23
C ASN A 227 -5.47 -6.98 5.74
N ILE A 228 -6.40 -7.80 6.18
CA ILE A 228 -6.62 -9.19 5.75
C ILE A 228 -8.10 -9.34 5.37
N ILE A 229 -8.37 -9.71 4.12
CA ILE A 229 -9.74 -10.00 3.65
C ILE A 229 -9.89 -11.51 3.53
N VAL A 230 -10.81 -12.10 4.28
CA VAL A 230 -11.16 -13.52 4.22
C VAL A 230 -12.34 -13.69 3.26
N LEU A 231 -12.17 -14.51 2.22
CA LEU A 231 -13.21 -14.74 1.20
C LEU A 231 -13.34 -16.23 0.88
N PRO A 232 -14.52 -16.69 0.42
CA PRO A 232 -14.66 -18.04 -0.12
C PRO A 232 -13.69 -18.28 -1.29
N LYS A 233 -13.17 -19.49 -1.43
CA LYS A 233 -12.24 -19.84 -2.53
C LYS A 233 -12.87 -19.62 -3.92
N ASP A 234 -14.18 -19.76 -4.02
CA ASP A 234 -14.92 -19.60 -5.26
C ASP A 234 -15.35 -18.13 -5.55
N HIS A 235 -14.96 -17.19 -4.67
CA HIS A 235 -15.27 -15.78 -4.81
C HIS A 235 -14.66 -15.17 -6.09
N TYR A 236 -15.36 -14.19 -6.66
CA TYR A 236 -14.99 -13.53 -7.92
C TYR A 236 -13.52 -13.07 -7.98
N LEU A 237 -13.04 -12.38 -6.93
CA LEU A 237 -11.66 -11.87 -6.86
C LEU A 237 -10.60 -12.98 -6.84
N ILE A 238 -10.92 -14.13 -6.23
CA ILE A 238 -10.01 -15.27 -6.09
C ILE A 238 -9.89 -15.96 -7.45
N LYS A 239 -11.00 -16.39 -8.04
CA LYS A 239 -11.05 -17.00 -9.39
C LYS A 239 -10.37 -16.13 -10.45
N ARG A 240 -10.53 -14.81 -10.36
CA ARG A 240 -9.94 -13.87 -11.33
C ARG A 240 -8.42 -13.76 -11.20
N SER A 241 -7.87 -13.94 -9.99
CA SER A 241 -6.42 -13.89 -9.75
C SER A 241 -5.68 -15.06 -10.40
N GLU A 242 -6.34 -16.21 -10.54
CA GLU A 242 -5.77 -17.47 -11.07
C GLU A 242 -5.61 -17.49 -12.60
N VAL A 243 -6.26 -16.57 -13.32
CA VAL A 243 -6.23 -16.54 -14.79
C VAL A 243 -4.78 -16.37 -15.28
N SER A 244 -4.26 -17.27 -16.11
CA SER A 244 -2.87 -17.19 -16.59
C SER A 244 -2.66 -16.08 -17.63
N ILE A 245 -1.40 -15.64 -17.83
CA ILE A 245 -1.09 -14.64 -18.86
C ILE A 245 -1.42 -15.12 -20.27
N SER A 246 -1.22 -16.42 -20.56
CA SER A 246 -1.61 -17.03 -21.83
C SER A 246 -3.13 -16.93 -22.05
N ARG A 247 -3.92 -17.20 -21.00
CA ARG A 247 -5.37 -17.04 -21.04
C ARG A 247 -5.78 -15.58 -21.25
N ILE A 248 -5.11 -14.62 -20.59
CA ILE A 248 -5.33 -13.18 -20.79
C ILE A 248 -5.06 -12.79 -22.25
N LYS A 249 -3.93 -13.22 -22.85
CA LYS A 249 -3.61 -12.97 -24.27
C LYS A 249 -4.72 -13.51 -25.18
N HIS A 250 -5.15 -14.75 -24.95
CA HIS A 250 -6.20 -15.39 -25.73
C HIS A 250 -7.56 -14.66 -25.63
N GLN A 251 -8.01 -14.35 -24.42
CA GLN A 251 -9.25 -13.60 -24.18
C GLN A 251 -9.18 -12.21 -24.81
N THR A 252 -8.03 -11.55 -24.73
CA THR A 252 -7.85 -10.23 -25.34
C THR A 252 -8.00 -10.29 -26.85
N ARG A 253 -7.42 -11.30 -27.52
CA ARG A 253 -7.57 -11.49 -28.98
C ARG A 253 -9.02 -11.77 -29.39
N SER A 254 -9.75 -12.55 -28.61
CA SER A 254 -11.07 -13.08 -28.98
C SER A 254 -12.25 -12.22 -28.54
N ALA A 255 -12.14 -11.52 -27.41
CA ALA A 255 -13.26 -10.83 -26.78
C ALA A 255 -13.08 -9.32 -26.64
N CYS A 256 -11.88 -8.76 -26.86
CA CYS A 256 -11.70 -7.32 -26.74
C CYS A 256 -12.44 -6.56 -27.86
N ILE A 257 -13.44 -5.76 -27.47
CA ILE A 257 -14.19 -4.88 -28.39
C ILE A 257 -13.43 -3.61 -28.79
N GLN A 258 -12.15 -3.52 -28.43
CA GLN A 258 -11.24 -2.42 -28.79
C GLN A 258 -11.71 -1.01 -28.38
N CYS A 259 -12.61 -0.86 -27.41
CA CYS A 259 -12.96 0.44 -26.83
C CYS A 259 -11.78 1.09 -26.09
N ARG A 260 -11.97 2.32 -25.58
CA ARG A 260 -10.94 3.10 -24.85
C ARG A 260 -11.21 3.36 -23.37
N MET A 261 -12.26 2.76 -22.79
CA MET A 261 -12.68 3.00 -21.40
C MET A 261 -11.58 2.76 -20.36
N CYS A 262 -10.73 1.73 -20.57
CA CYS A 262 -9.60 1.44 -19.68
C CYS A 262 -8.52 2.53 -19.67
N THR A 263 -8.50 3.42 -20.66
CA THR A 263 -7.65 4.61 -20.69
C THR A 263 -8.38 5.83 -20.16
N ASP A 264 -9.62 6.03 -20.57
CA ASP A 264 -10.39 7.20 -20.15
C ASP A 264 -10.62 7.23 -18.63
N LEU A 265 -10.72 6.06 -17.98
CA LEU A 265 -10.82 5.97 -16.52
C LEU A 265 -9.46 5.76 -15.81
N CYS A 266 -8.35 5.75 -16.54
CA CYS A 266 -7.04 5.55 -15.92
C CYS A 266 -6.61 6.82 -15.15
N PRO A 267 -6.34 6.74 -13.83
CA PRO A 267 -6.01 7.92 -13.03
C PRO A 267 -4.73 8.60 -13.53
N ARG A 268 -3.73 7.82 -13.94
CA ARG A 268 -2.46 8.32 -14.50
C ARG A 268 -2.65 9.02 -15.83
N PHE A 269 -3.52 8.49 -16.70
CA PHE A 269 -3.87 9.17 -17.95
C PHE A 269 -4.57 10.51 -17.69
N GLN A 270 -5.42 10.58 -16.65
CA GLN A 270 -6.16 11.79 -16.29
C GLN A 270 -5.27 12.91 -15.72
N ILE A 271 -4.17 12.58 -15.04
CA ILE A 271 -3.16 13.55 -14.61
C ILE A 271 -2.07 13.81 -15.66
N GLY A 272 -2.26 13.37 -16.91
CA GLY A 272 -1.38 13.75 -18.02
C GLY A 272 -0.23 12.79 -18.33
N HIS A 273 -0.14 11.64 -17.66
CA HIS A 273 0.86 10.63 -18.00
C HIS A 273 0.50 9.92 -19.32
N ARG A 274 1.53 9.55 -20.10
CA ARG A 274 1.43 8.72 -21.29
C ARG A 274 1.18 7.28 -20.88
N ILE A 275 -0.09 6.94 -20.74
CA ILE A 275 -0.53 5.58 -20.51
C ILE A 275 -1.84 5.31 -21.23
N LYS A 276 -1.83 4.33 -22.13
CA LYS A 276 -3.02 3.96 -22.92
C LYS A 276 -3.25 2.44 -22.82
N PRO A 277 -3.85 1.94 -21.72
CA PRO A 277 -4.04 0.50 -21.56
C PRO A 277 -4.81 -0.17 -22.71
N HIS A 278 -5.70 0.55 -23.40
CA HIS A 278 -6.41 0.00 -24.57
C HIS A 278 -5.46 -0.36 -25.73
N LEU A 279 -4.37 0.40 -25.94
CA LEU A 279 -3.39 0.08 -26.99
C LEU A 279 -2.54 -1.13 -26.60
N VAL A 280 -2.15 -1.25 -25.33
CA VAL A 280 -1.47 -2.46 -24.82
C VAL A 280 -2.35 -3.68 -25.07
N MET A 281 -3.64 -3.60 -24.75
CA MET A 281 -4.59 -4.69 -24.99
C MET A 281 -4.71 -5.05 -26.48
N ARG A 282 -4.77 -4.07 -27.39
CA ARG A 282 -4.82 -4.34 -28.84
C ARG A 282 -3.59 -5.07 -29.37
N ASN A 283 -2.45 -4.96 -28.69
CA ASN A 283 -1.16 -5.51 -29.13
C ASN A 283 -0.71 -6.76 -28.36
N VAL A 284 -1.23 -7.03 -27.16
CA VAL A 284 -0.70 -8.08 -26.26
C VAL A 284 -0.69 -9.48 -26.89
N TRP A 285 -1.65 -9.77 -27.77
CA TRP A 285 -1.77 -11.08 -28.43
C TRP A 285 -0.73 -11.30 -29.54
N ARG A 286 -0.12 -10.23 -30.06
CA ARG A 286 0.91 -10.26 -31.10
C ARG A 286 2.32 -10.01 -30.56
N GLU A 287 2.51 -9.99 -29.23
CA GLU A 287 3.83 -9.78 -28.60
C GLU A 287 4.92 -10.66 -29.24
N ASP A 288 4.65 -11.95 -29.40
CA ASP A 288 5.61 -12.93 -29.91
C ASP A 288 5.90 -12.78 -31.41
N LYS A 289 5.20 -11.86 -32.09
CA LYS A 289 5.38 -11.51 -33.51
C LYS A 289 6.09 -10.17 -33.72
N ILE A 290 6.41 -9.45 -32.64
CA ILE A 290 7.09 -8.16 -32.73
C ILE A 290 8.59 -8.39 -32.66
N GLU A 291 9.26 -8.19 -33.79
CA GLU A 291 10.69 -8.48 -33.97
C GLU A 291 11.58 -7.30 -33.59
N THR A 292 11.13 -6.06 -33.85
CA THR A 292 11.95 -4.87 -33.61
C THR A 292 11.69 -4.25 -32.24
N GLN A 293 12.74 -3.69 -31.65
CA GLN A 293 12.66 -2.98 -30.37
C GLN A 293 11.80 -1.71 -30.48
N GLU A 294 11.90 -0.99 -31.60
CA GLU A 294 11.11 0.21 -31.90
C GLU A 294 9.61 -0.10 -31.92
N GLU A 295 9.20 -1.16 -32.60
CA GLU A 295 7.79 -1.56 -32.64
C GLU A 295 7.30 -2.02 -31.26
N PHE A 296 8.16 -2.70 -30.49
CA PHE A 296 7.84 -3.14 -29.14
C PHE A 296 7.60 -1.94 -28.21
N GLU A 297 8.49 -0.94 -28.25
CA GLU A 297 8.32 0.30 -27.51
C GLU A 297 7.05 1.04 -27.95
N LYS A 298 6.80 1.18 -29.25
CA LYS A 298 5.58 1.82 -29.76
C LYS A 298 4.30 1.11 -29.31
N SER A 299 4.34 -0.22 -29.19
CA SER A 299 3.17 -1.04 -28.84
C SER A 299 2.91 -1.07 -27.33
N PHE A 300 3.97 -1.07 -26.52
CA PHE A 300 3.89 -1.39 -25.10
C PHE A 300 4.54 -0.38 -24.16
N GLY A 301 5.30 0.60 -24.67
CA GLY A 301 6.09 1.54 -23.87
C GLY A 301 5.27 2.28 -22.82
N ASP A 302 4.03 2.66 -23.16
CA ASP A 302 3.05 3.28 -22.26
C ASP A 302 2.81 2.47 -20.97
N ALA A 303 3.00 1.15 -20.99
CA ALA A 303 2.79 0.27 -19.82
C ALA A 303 3.73 0.57 -18.66
N ILE A 304 4.89 1.19 -18.91
CA ILE A 304 5.86 1.54 -17.87
C ILE A 304 5.28 2.50 -16.82
N ASN A 305 4.32 3.33 -17.23
CA ASN A 305 3.65 4.33 -16.42
C ASN A 305 2.47 3.76 -15.59
N CYS A 306 2.20 2.45 -15.68
CA CYS A 306 1.12 1.83 -14.92
C CYS A 306 1.39 1.83 -13.41
N CYS A 307 0.38 2.23 -12.63
CA CYS A 307 0.37 2.24 -11.17
C CYS A 307 -0.41 1.07 -10.54
N ASP A 308 -0.85 0.10 -11.34
CA ASP A 308 -1.46 -1.14 -10.90
C ASP A 308 -2.78 -1.04 -10.09
N CYS A 309 -3.41 0.15 -10.05
CA CYS A 309 -4.68 0.38 -9.34
C CYS A 309 -5.86 -0.49 -9.78
N GLY A 310 -5.81 -1.13 -10.95
CA GLY A 310 -6.83 -2.10 -11.35
C GLY A 310 -8.19 -1.53 -11.78
N ILE A 311 -8.41 -0.21 -11.81
CA ILE A 311 -9.65 0.40 -12.36
C ILE A 311 -9.97 -0.17 -13.73
N CYS A 312 -8.97 -0.21 -14.62
CA CYS A 312 -9.12 -0.68 -15.99
C CYS A 312 -9.60 -2.13 -16.10
N GLU A 313 -9.31 -2.96 -15.09
CA GLU A 313 -9.63 -4.38 -15.02
C GLU A 313 -10.94 -4.63 -14.27
N MET A 314 -11.08 -4.08 -13.07
CA MET A 314 -12.19 -4.39 -12.16
C MET A 314 -13.41 -3.49 -12.35
N PHE A 315 -13.25 -2.35 -13.04
CA PHE A 315 -14.32 -1.37 -13.20
C PHE A 315 -14.56 -0.97 -14.65
N SER A 316 -13.54 -0.67 -15.43
CA SER A 316 -13.73 -0.04 -16.75
C SER A 316 -14.05 -1.03 -17.87
N CYS A 317 -13.47 -2.23 -17.87
CA CYS A 317 -13.59 -3.14 -19.01
C CYS A 317 -14.99 -3.78 -19.05
N PRO A 318 -15.82 -3.52 -20.09
CA PRO A 318 -17.15 -4.12 -20.19
C PRO A 318 -17.09 -5.62 -20.49
N MET A 319 -15.98 -6.08 -21.08
CA MET A 319 -15.75 -7.49 -21.43
C MET A 319 -15.11 -8.29 -20.28
N GLY A 320 -14.86 -7.66 -19.13
CA GLY A 320 -14.24 -8.33 -17.98
C GLY A 320 -12.80 -8.79 -18.23
N LEU A 321 -12.06 -8.16 -19.15
CA LEU A 321 -10.64 -8.46 -19.43
C LEU A 321 -9.71 -7.80 -18.41
N SER A 322 -8.41 -8.14 -18.44
CA SER A 322 -7.42 -7.67 -17.46
C SER A 322 -6.34 -6.72 -18.03
N PRO A 323 -6.67 -5.47 -18.42
CA PRO A 323 -5.68 -4.50 -18.86
C PRO A 323 -4.56 -4.23 -17.85
N ARG A 324 -4.86 -4.19 -16.54
CA ARG A 324 -3.84 -4.03 -15.50
C ARG A 324 -2.76 -5.12 -15.63
N ARG A 325 -3.17 -6.40 -15.62
CA ARG A 325 -2.25 -7.54 -15.69
C ARG A 325 -1.48 -7.59 -17.01
N ALA A 326 -2.11 -7.21 -18.13
CA ALA A 326 -1.43 -7.06 -19.41
C ALA A 326 -0.34 -5.97 -19.35
N ASN A 327 -0.62 -4.81 -18.72
CA ASN A 327 0.37 -3.75 -18.52
C ASN A 327 1.48 -4.19 -17.58
N GLN A 328 1.17 -4.88 -16.46
CA GLN A 328 2.18 -5.42 -15.54
C GLN A 328 3.14 -6.38 -16.24
N TYR A 329 2.59 -7.30 -17.02
CA TYR A 329 3.38 -8.25 -17.80
C TYR A 329 4.28 -7.54 -18.82
N MET A 330 3.73 -6.58 -19.58
CA MET A 330 4.51 -5.80 -20.55
C MET A 330 5.56 -4.90 -19.90
N LYS A 331 5.28 -4.37 -18.71
CA LYS A 331 6.25 -3.63 -17.89
C LYS A 331 7.44 -4.50 -17.51
N GLY A 332 7.21 -5.79 -17.20
CA GLY A 332 8.27 -6.78 -17.02
C GLY A 332 9.09 -6.99 -18.30
N LYS A 333 8.42 -7.20 -19.44
CA LYS A 333 9.06 -7.42 -20.74
C LYS A 333 9.90 -6.23 -21.22
N LEU A 334 9.43 -5.00 -20.99
CA LEU A 334 10.21 -3.79 -21.28
C LEU A 334 11.52 -3.76 -20.49
N ARG A 335 11.48 -4.15 -19.20
CA ARG A 335 12.68 -4.24 -18.34
C ARG A 335 13.63 -5.33 -18.82
N GLU A 336 13.11 -6.53 -19.12
CA GLU A 336 13.89 -7.65 -19.65
C GLU A 336 14.63 -7.29 -20.95
N ARG A 337 13.99 -6.48 -21.82
CA ARG A 337 14.57 -6.00 -23.08
C ARG A 337 15.43 -4.74 -22.94
N GLY A 338 15.56 -4.16 -21.75
CA GLY A 338 16.33 -2.92 -21.54
C GLY A 338 15.77 -1.68 -22.26
N ILE A 339 14.47 -1.67 -22.57
CA ILE A 339 13.84 -0.56 -23.31
C ILE A 339 13.64 0.63 -22.38
N THR A 340 14.22 1.78 -22.74
CA THR A 340 14.06 3.03 -22.01
C THR A 340 13.10 3.95 -22.75
N VAL A 341 11.86 4.02 -22.24
CA VAL A 341 10.82 4.89 -22.79
C VAL A 341 11.05 6.33 -22.31
N GLU A 342 10.99 7.30 -23.20
CA GLU A 342 11.08 8.73 -22.86
C GLU A 342 10.05 9.12 -21.76
N ARG A 343 10.39 10.07 -20.88
CA ARG A 343 9.52 10.57 -19.80
C ARG A 343 8.82 11.86 -20.20
N ASN A 344 7.53 11.97 -19.92
CA ASN A 344 6.88 13.28 -19.85
C ASN A 344 7.25 13.97 -18.52
N LEU A 345 8.04 15.03 -18.59
CA LEU A 345 8.47 15.81 -17.43
C LEU A 345 7.44 16.85 -16.98
N ASN A 346 6.52 17.25 -17.86
CA ASN A 346 5.53 18.30 -17.58
C ASN A 346 4.09 17.81 -17.86
N PRO A 347 3.63 16.75 -17.19
CA PRO A 347 2.29 16.23 -17.39
C PRO A 347 1.22 17.27 -17.03
N GLN A 348 0.17 17.30 -17.83
CA GLN A 348 -0.94 18.25 -17.69
C GLN A 348 -2.24 17.52 -17.38
N VAL A 349 -2.95 17.98 -16.36
CA VAL A 349 -4.25 17.44 -15.97
C VAL A 349 -5.25 17.61 -17.12
N ARG A 350 -6.05 16.59 -17.37
CA ARG A 350 -7.11 16.64 -18.37
C ARG A 350 -8.36 17.26 -17.79
N SER A 351 -9.11 17.99 -18.61
CA SER A 351 -10.43 18.56 -18.23
C SER A 351 -11.43 17.49 -17.77
N SER A 352 -11.28 16.25 -18.22
CA SER A 352 -12.11 15.10 -17.83
C SER A 352 -11.77 14.48 -16.47
N VAL A 353 -10.77 14.97 -15.74
CA VAL A 353 -10.27 14.33 -14.51
C VAL A 353 -11.38 14.12 -13.48
N ASP A 354 -12.27 15.11 -13.31
CA ASP A 354 -13.36 15.03 -12.34
C ASP A 354 -14.48 14.08 -12.77
N LEU A 355 -14.71 13.94 -14.08
CA LEU A 355 -15.73 13.06 -14.66
C LEU A 355 -15.28 11.59 -14.68
N SER A 356 -13.97 11.35 -14.57
CA SER A 356 -13.36 10.01 -14.68
C SER A 356 -13.17 9.31 -13.32
N LYS A 357 -13.60 9.96 -12.23
CA LYS A 357 -13.50 9.44 -10.86
C LYS A 357 -14.45 8.26 -10.66
N VAL A 358 -13.93 7.14 -10.17
CA VAL A 358 -14.73 5.94 -9.91
C VAL A 358 -15.38 6.01 -8.52
N PRO A 359 -16.72 6.02 -8.41
CA PRO A 359 -17.40 5.98 -7.12
C PRO A 359 -17.08 4.69 -6.37
N THR A 360 -16.62 4.80 -5.12
CA THR A 360 -16.17 3.64 -4.34
C THR A 360 -17.27 2.60 -4.13
N ASP A 361 -18.53 3.01 -3.89
CA ASP A 361 -19.62 2.06 -3.65
C ASP A 361 -19.96 1.24 -4.92
N ARG A 362 -19.88 1.87 -6.10
CA ARG A 362 -20.05 1.15 -7.37
C ARG A 362 -18.90 0.18 -7.63
N LEU A 363 -17.68 0.54 -7.22
CA LEU A 363 -16.53 -0.35 -7.29
C LEU A 363 -16.73 -1.56 -6.38
N ILE A 364 -17.13 -1.35 -5.12
CA ILE A 364 -17.43 -2.43 -4.15
C ILE A 364 -18.47 -3.41 -4.72
N ALA A 365 -19.54 -2.90 -5.32
CA ALA A 365 -20.54 -3.73 -5.98
C ALA A 365 -19.94 -4.57 -7.12
N ARG A 366 -19.10 -3.98 -7.98
CA ARG A 366 -18.41 -4.71 -9.06
C ARG A 366 -17.40 -5.75 -8.59
N LEU A 367 -16.83 -5.55 -7.40
CA LEU A 367 -15.90 -6.51 -6.79
C LEU A 367 -16.62 -7.68 -6.10
N ASN A 368 -17.96 -7.70 -6.10
CA ASN A 368 -18.79 -8.64 -5.35
C ASN A 368 -18.58 -8.56 -3.83
N LEU A 369 -18.26 -7.36 -3.32
CA LEU A 369 -17.99 -7.12 -1.90
C LEU A 369 -19.13 -6.38 -1.18
N GLY A 370 -20.29 -6.22 -1.83
CA GLY A 370 -21.42 -5.49 -1.29
C GLY A 370 -21.90 -5.99 0.07
N LYS A 371 -21.82 -7.31 0.31
CA LYS A 371 -22.15 -7.97 1.59
C LYS A 371 -21.36 -7.38 2.77
N TYR A 372 -20.13 -6.90 2.54
CA TYR A 372 -19.23 -6.42 3.59
C TYR A 372 -19.19 -4.90 3.70
N ASN A 373 -19.88 -4.19 2.80
CA ASN A 373 -19.83 -2.73 2.76
C ASN A 373 -20.52 -2.12 3.98
N GLY A 374 -19.87 -1.16 4.64
CA GLY A 374 -20.41 -0.49 5.82
C GLY A 374 -20.34 -1.31 7.11
N LEU A 375 -19.72 -2.50 7.08
CA LEU A 375 -19.34 -3.20 8.31
C LEU A 375 -18.05 -2.57 8.85
N HIS A 376 -18.03 -2.30 10.15
CA HIS A 376 -16.97 -1.55 10.81
C HIS A 376 -16.37 -2.35 11.96
N ALA A 377 -15.06 -2.22 12.17
CA ALA A 377 -14.43 -2.75 13.36
C ALA A 377 -14.76 -1.87 14.56
N HIS A 378 -15.47 -2.43 15.54
CA HIS A 378 -15.84 -1.73 16.77
C HIS A 378 -14.88 -1.99 17.93
N VAL A 379 -14.09 -3.06 17.83
CA VAL A 379 -13.13 -3.49 18.85
C VAL A 379 -11.72 -3.54 18.27
N CYS A 380 -10.74 -3.21 19.12
CA CYS A 380 -9.33 -3.41 18.85
C CYS A 380 -8.77 -4.46 19.81
N ILE A 381 -8.36 -5.61 19.27
CA ILE A 381 -7.91 -6.76 20.05
C ILE A 381 -6.38 -6.83 20.00
N GLY A 382 -5.73 -6.86 21.16
CA GLY A 382 -4.30 -7.13 21.26
C GLY A 382 -4.04 -8.64 21.18
N LEU A 383 -3.20 -9.09 20.23
CA LEU A 383 -2.75 -10.49 20.20
C LEU A 383 -1.38 -10.64 20.84
N LYS A 384 -1.20 -11.78 21.52
CA LYS A 384 0.06 -12.21 22.13
C LYS A 384 0.36 -13.62 21.62
N PRO A 385 1.07 -13.75 20.49
CA PRO A 385 1.41 -15.06 19.95
C PRO A 385 2.48 -15.73 20.82
N ASP A 386 2.52 -17.06 20.81
CA ASP A 386 3.58 -17.83 21.51
C ASP A 386 4.90 -17.85 20.71
N GLU A 387 4.82 -17.54 19.41
CA GLU A 387 5.97 -17.50 18.50
C GLU A 387 5.74 -16.46 17.39
N VAL A 388 6.80 -15.80 16.95
CA VAL A 388 6.78 -14.92 15.77
C VAL A 388 7.84 -15.34 14.77
N PHE A 389 7.56 -15.15 13.49
CA PHE A 389 8.56 -15.21 12.42
C PHE A 389 8.69 -13.84 11.75
N LEU A 390 9.86 -13.22 11.84
CA LEU A 390 10.16 -11.92 11.27
C LEU A 390 10.88 -12.11 9.92
N PRO A 391 10.20 -11.90 8.78
CA PRO A 391 10.87 -11.97 7.48
C PRO A 391 11.92 -10.87 7.36
N PHE A 392 13.03 -11.12 6.69
CA PHE A 392 14.04 -10.08 6.44
C PHE A 392 13.69 -9.12 5.29
N SER A 393 12.72 -9.50 4.46
CA SER A 393 12.14 -8.64 3.43
C SER A 393 10.76 -8.13 3.87
N GLN A 394 10.72 -6.92 4.44
CA GLN A 394 9.49 -6.24 4.85
C GLN A 394 9.37 -4.82 4.28
N HIS A 395 10.25 -4.50 3.32
CA HIS A 395 10.46 -3.20 2.73
C HIS A 395 10.98 -3.38 1.31
N ILE A 396 10.84 -2.34 0.49
CA ILE A 396 11.42 -2.34 -0.85
C ILE A 396 12.95 -2.31 -0.78
N GLY A 397 13.59 -3.08 -1.66
CA GLY A 397 15.04 -3.16 -1.76
C GLY A 397 15.59 -4.49 -1.23
N LYS A 398 16.79 -4.45 -0.65
CA LYS A 398 17.49 -5.64 -0.18
C LYS A 398 16.96 -6.09 1.18
N PRO A 399 16.86 -7.41 1.45
CA PRO A 399 16.56 -7.93 2.77
C PRO A 399 17.52 -7.39 3.84
N ALA A 400 17.04 -7.27 5.07
CA ALA A 400 17.89 -6.97 6.22
C ALA A 400 18.84 -8.14 6.54
N ILE A 401 19.99 -7.85 7.13
CA ILE A 401 21.03 -8.83 7.45
C ILE A 401 20.92 -9.20 8.92
N ALA A 402 20.73 -10.48 9.23
CA ALA A 402 20.63 -10.99 10.59
C ALA A 402 21.83 -10.55 11.46
N VAL A 403 21.57 -10.19 12.71
CA VAL A 403 22.60 -9.88 13.73
C VAL A 403 22.48 -10.75 14.99
N LYS A 404 21.55 -11.71 14.98
CA LYS A 404 21.31 -12.68 16.05
C LYS A 404 21.45 -14.11 15.51
N ALA A 405 21.73 -15.04 16.40
CA ALA A 405 21.84 -16.47 16.14
C ALA A 405 20.79 -17.27 16.93
N ALA A 406 20.57 -18.52 16.52
CA ALA A 406 19.72 -19.44 17.29
C ALA A 406 20.29 -19.65 18.70
N GLY A 407 19.42 -19.60 19.70
CA GLY A 407 19.77 -19.64 21.13
C GLY A 407 19.90 -18.26 21.80
N ASP A 408 20.02 -17.18 21.03
CA ASP A 408 20.10 -15.83 21.60
C ASP A 408 18.79 -15.45 22.30
N ARG A 409 18.92 -14.83 23.49
CA ARG A 409 17.81 -14.13 24.13
C ARG A 409 17.65 -12.73 23.55
N VAL A 410 16.41 -12.32 23.35
CA VAL A 410 16.04 -11.01 22.82
C VAL A 410 14.91 -10.40 23.64
N SER A 411 14.98 -9.09 23.81
CA SER A 411 13.89 -8.27 24.33
C SER A 411 13.16 -7.56 23.18
N ALA A 412 11.88 -7.26 23.36
CA ALA A 412 11.13 -6.48 22.38
C ALA A 412 11.82 -5.13 22.14
N GLY A 413 12.08 -4.80 20.88
CA GLY A 413 12.86 -3.64 20.46
C GLY A 413 14.34 -3.93 20.17
N ASP A 414 14.88 -5.09 20.55
CA ASP A 414 16.25 -5.46 20.21
C ASP A 414 16.43 -5.58 18.70
N LEU A 415 17.56 -5.09 18.17
CA LEU A 415 17.89 -5.26 16.76
C LEU A 415 18.17 -6.74 16.46
N VAL A 416 17.41 -7.32 15.53
CA VAL A 416 17.56 -8.73 15.09
C VAL A 416 18.09 -8.85 13.67
N ALA A 417 17.86 -7.84 12.83
CA ALA A 417 18.52 -7.71 11.54
C ALA A 417 18.78 -6.23 11.22
N ARG A 418 20.00 -5.92 10.79
CA ARG A 418 20.41 -4.57 10.39
C ARG A 418 20.09 -4.31 8.92
N ALA A 419 19.82 -3.06 8.56
CA ALA A 419 19.73 -2.64 7.17
C ALA A 419 21.01 -3.00 6.41
N ASP A 420 20.87 -3.46 5.16
CA ASP A 420 22.01 -3.58 4.23
C ASP A 420 22.37 -2.18 3.70
N ASP A 421 23.56 -1.69 4.03
CA ASP A 421 24.03 -0.35 3.66
C ASP A 421 24.39 -0.22 2.16
N THR A 422 24.39 -1.32 1.39
CA THR A 422 24.70 -1.31 -0.05
C THR A 422 23.48 -1.03 -0.94
N GLY A 423 22.31 -0.79 -0.35
CA GLY A 423 21.08 -0.50 -1.09
C GLY A 423 19.96 0.01 -0.21
N LEU A 424 18.75 0.07 -0.77
CA LEU A 424 17.55 0.38 0.01
C LEU A 424 17.29 -0.76 0.99
N SER A 425 17.34 -0.48 2.30
CA SER A 425 17.06 -1.47 3.35
C SER A 425 16.63 -0.80 4.66
N THR A 426 16.05 -1.56 5.60
CA THR A 426 15.67 -1.07 6.94
C THR A 426 15.95 -2.08 8.05
N ASN A 427 16.23 -1.58 9.26
CA ASN A 427 16.41 -2.39 10.46
C ASN A 427 15.14 -3.16 10.83
N ILE A 428 15.29 -4.36 11.39
CA ILE A 428 14.21 -5.19 11.93
C ILE A 428 14.51 -5.49 13.38
N HIS A 429 13.48 -5.36 14.21
CA HIS A 429 13.58 -5.50 15.66
C HIS A 429 12.75 -6.69 16.13
N ALA A 430 13.17 -7.31 17.23
CA ALA A 430 12.39 -8.30 17.93
C ALA A 430 11.06 -7.67 18.36
N SER A 431 9.95 -8.29 17.98
CA SER A 431 8.61 -7.80 18.31
C SER A 431 8.10 -8.30 19.66
N VAL A 432 8.80 -9.26 20.26
CA VAL A 432 8.46 -9.94 21.51
C VAL A 432 9.73 -10.20 22.32
N ASN A 433 9.57 -10.37 23.64
CA ASN A 433 10.62 -10.95 24.49
C ASN A 433 10.66 -12.46 24.24
N GLY A 434 11.85 -13.05 24.12
CA GLY A 434 11.93 -14.46 23.81
C GLY A 434 13.33 -14.99 23.57
N THR A 435 13.36 -16.21 23.04
CA THR A 435 14.59 -16.86 22.56
C THR A 435 14.48 -17.13 21.07
N VAL A 436 15.53 -16.81 20.33
CA VAL A 436 15.64 -17.10 18.90
C VAL A 436 15.72 -18.62 18.72
N SER A 437 14.71 -19.21 18.11
CA SER A 437 14.68 -20.66 17.88
C SER A 437 15.31 -21.05 16.55
N GLU A 438 15.27 -20.16 15.55
CA GLU A 438 15.74 -20.43 14.19
C GLU A 438 16.12 -19.14 13.46
N VAL A 439 17.19 -19.18 12.67
CA VAL A 439 17.56 -18.12 11.72
C VAL A 439 17.76 -18.76 10.35
N THR A 440 17.05 -18.25 9.35
CA THR A 440 17.12 -18.69 7.95
C THR A 440 17.46 -17.51 7.04
N PRO A 441 17.82 -17.72 5.76
CA PRO A 441 17.97 -16.61 4.82
C PRO A 441 16.69 -15.77 4.63
N ALA A 442 15.52 -16.34 4.91
CA ALA A 442 14.24 -15.67 4.74
C ALA A 442 13.84 -14.81 5.96
N GLY A 443 14.34 -15.14 7.16
CA GLY A 443 13.92 -14.49 8.39
C GLY A 443 14.34 -15.22 9.66
N ILE A 444 13.87 -14.69 10.80
CA ILE A 444 14.20 -15.16 12.15
C ILE A 444 12.93 -15.54 12.92
N ARG A 445 12.98 -16.67 13.64
CA ARG A 445 11.89 -17.18 14.48
C ARG A 445 12.22 -16.98 15.96
N ILE A 446 11.29 -16.41 16.71
CA ILE A 446 11.45 -16.11 18.15
C ILE A 446 10.29 -16.74 18.90
N ARG A 447 10.61 -17.61 19.87
CA ARG A 447 9.63 -18.16 20.82
C ARG A 447 9.53 -17.26 22.03
N VAL A 448 8.31 -16.92 22.40
CA VAL A 448 8.03 -16.03 23.53
C VAL A 448 8.37 -16.72 24.85
N SER A 449 8.94 -15.97 25.79
CA SER A 449 9.34 -16.44 27.12
C SER A 449 8.99 -15.47 28.23
#